data_AF-A0A8T4B2T8-F1
#
_entry.id   AF-A0A8T4B2T8-F1
#
_cell.length_a   1.000
_cell.length_b   1.000
_cell.length_c   1.000
_cell.angle_alpha   90.00
_cell.angle_beta   90.00
_cell.angle_gamma   90.00
#
_symmetry.space_group_name_H-M   'P 1'
#
loop_
_entity.id
_entity.type
_entity.pdbx_description
1 polymer ?
#
loop_
_entity_poly.entity_id
_entity_poly.type
_entity_poly.pdbx_seq_one_letter_code
_entity_poly.pdbx_strand_id
1 'polypeptide(L)'
;MDAEEEIEQKKKVRHGRFEQHILDNFDGQEVWFQQKRVQMVGEAKILTDDWGVRVNFKSTDGEVFSVSGRWDYLVVYADRLGAAYSGWSLTTFCPYPEWND
;
A
#
# COMPACT_ATOMS: atom_id res chain seq x y z
N MET A 1 -26.22 -10.23 -19.32
CA MET A 1 -25.09 -10.03 -18.39
C MET A 1 -25.74 -9.57 -17.11
N ASP A 2 -25.66 -10.40 -16.08
CA ASP A 2 -26.36 -10.14 -14.83
C ASP A 2 -25.63 -9.04 -14.05
N ALA A 3 -26.34 -8.28 -13.22
CA ALA A 3 -25.79 -7.13 -12.51
C ALA A 3 -24.54 -7.48 -11.66
N GLU A 4 -24.46 -8.72 -11.18
CA GLU A 4 -23.32 -9.25 -10.43
C GLU A 4 -22.07 -9.39 -11.32
N GLU A 5 -22.23 -9.89 -12.55
CA GLU A 5 -21.12 -10.03 -13.51
C GLU A 5 -20.55 -8.65 -13.90
N GLU A 6 -21.40 -7.65 -14.05
CA GLU A 6 -20.98 -6.27 -14.36
C GLU A 6 -20.19 -5.64 -13.20
N ILE A 7 -20.62 -5.88 -11.96
CA ILE A 7 -19.91 -5.43 -10.76
C ILE A 7 -18.54 -6.11 -10.67
N GLU A 8 -18.47 -7.42 -10.92
CA GLU A 8 -17.23 -8.17 -10.83
C GLU A 8 -16.22 -7.75 -11.90
N GLN A 9 -16.67 -7.51 -13.14
CA GLN A 9 -15.82 -6.97 -14.20
C GLN A 9 -15.28 -5.57 -13.85
N LYS A 10 -16.13 -4.68 -13.32
CA LYS A 10 -15.69 -3.35 -12.87
C LYS A 10 -14.66 -3.43 -11.74
N LYS A 11 -14.80 -4.39 -10.82
CA LYS A 11 -13.82 -4.65 -9.77
C LYS A 11 -12.49 -5.12 -10.35
N LYS A 12 -12.49 -6.11 -11.25
CA LYS A 12 -11.27 -6.63 -11.89
C LYS A 12 -10.50 -5.54 -12.64
N VAL A 13 -11.20 -4.70 -13.42
CA VAL A 13 -10.57 -3.58 -14.14
C VAL A 13 -9.96 -2.55 -13.17
N ARG A 14 -10.67 -2.24 -12.07
CA ARG A 14 -10.16 -1.32 -11.05
C ARG A 14 -8.95 -1.91 -10.32
N HIS A 15 -8.99 -3.20 -9.97
CA HIS A 15 -7.90 -3.90 -9.30
C HIS A 15 -6.64 -3.89 -10.18
N GLY A 16 -6.74 -4.25 -11.46
CA GLY A 16 -5.57 -4.25 -12.35
C GLY A 16 -4.92 -2.89 -12.51
N ARG A 17 -5.70 -1.80 -12.57
CA ARG A 17 -5.15 -0.43 -12.62
C ARG A 17 -4.44 -0.05 -11.31
N PHE A 18 -5.01 -0.41 -10.16
CA PHE A 18 -4.39 -0.15 -8.87
C PHE A 18 -3.15 -1.00 -8.66
N GLU A 19 -3.19 -2.28 -9.01
CA GLU A 19 -2.07 -3.20 -8.92
C GLU A 19 -0.87 -2.67 -9.70
N GLN A 20 -1.05 -2.29 -10.96
CA GLN A 20 0.04 -1.74 -11.76
C GLN A 20 0.60 -0.44 -11.16
N HIS A 21 -0.27 0.50 -10.77
CA HIS A 21 0.18 1.73 -10.10
C HIS A 21 0.96 1.46 -8.82
N ILE A 22 0.50 0.50 -8.01
CA ILE A 22 1.13 0.12 -6.75
C ILE A 22 2.53 -0.46 -7.00
N LEU A 23 2.65 -1.41 -7.93
CA LEU A 23 3.93 -2.03 -8.25
C LEU A 23 4.91 -1.00 -8.84
N ASP A 24 4.46 -0.16 -9.77
CA ASP A 24 5.32 0.82 -10.44
C ASP A 24 5.86 1.91 -9.50
N ASN A 25 5.12 2.30 -8.45
CA ASN A 25 5.47 3.43 -7.58
C ASN A 25 6.00 3.04 -6.20
N PHE A 26 5.73 1.83 -5.72
CA PHE A 26 6.06 1.44 -4.35
C PHE A 26 6.88 0.16 -4.24
N ASP A 27 6.85 -0.75 -5.24
CA ASP A 27 7.64 -1.98 -5.15
C ASP A 27 9.14 -1.72 -5.34
N GLY A 28 9.92 -2.23 -4.39
CA GLY A 28 11.37 -2.03 -4.30
C GLY A 28 11.79 -0.58 -4.05
N GLN A 29 10.86 0.33 -3.75
CA GLN A 29 11.16 1.74 -3.53
C GLN A 29 11.41 2.03 -2.05
N GLU A 30 12.27 3.03 -1.79
CA GLU A 30 12.38 3.65 -0.47
C GLU A 30 11.15 4.55 -0.24
N VAL A 31 10.41 4.27 0.82
CA VAL A 31 9.15 4.94 1.14
C VAL A 31 9.03 5.16 2.64
N TRP A 32 8.13 6.05 3.02
CA TRP A 32 7.78 6.32 4.41
C TRP A 32 6.60 5.46 4.83
N PHE A 33 6.85 4.50 5.70
CA PHE A 33 5.81 3.75 6.39
C PHE A 33 5.24 4.57 7.54
N GLN A 34 3.92 4.53 7.71
CA GLN A 34 3.22 5.11 8.84
C GLN A 34 2.17 4.17 9.40
N GLN A 35 2.10 4.11 10.73
CA GLN A 35 0.97 3.52 11.44
C GLN A 35 0.78 4.22 12.79
N LYS A 36 -0.38 4.86 12.98
CA LYS A 36 -0.68 5.67 14.17
C LYS A 36 0.35 6.79 14.40
N ARG A 37 1.24 6.64 15.39
CA ARG A 37 2.31 7.60 15.75
C ARG A 37 3.71 7.06 15.41
N VAL A 38 3.78 5.94 14.71
CA VAL A 38 5.04 5.37 14.23
C VAL A 38 5.21 5.77 12.78
N GLN A 39 6.39 6.28 12.46
CA GLN A 39 6.81 6.60 11.10
C GLN A 39 8.24 6.09 10.91
N MET A 40 8.51 5.45 9.78
CA MET A 40 9.82 4.88 9.47
C MET A 40 10.10 5.02 7.97
N VAL A 41 11.35 5.27 7.60
CA VAL A 41 11.81 5.18 6.22
C VAL A 41 12.42 3.80 5.96
N GLY A 42 12.21 3.27 4.75
CA GLY A 42 12.70 1.94 4.39
C GLY A 42 12.22 1.46 3.04
N GLU A 43 12.69 0.29 2.64
CA GLU A 43 12.33 -0.35 1.36
C GLU A 43 11.03 -1.15 1.51
N ALA A 44 10.10 -0.98 0.57
CA ALA A 44 8.88 -1.79 0.49
C ALA A 44 8.98 -2.82 -0.63
N LYS A 45 8.80 -4.10 -0.30
CA LYS A 45 8.61 -5.19 -1.27
C LYS A 45 7.14 -5.56 -1.33
N ILE A 46 6.51 -5.43 -2.49
CA ILE A 46 5.08 -5.60 -2.66
C ILE A 46 4.76 -6.91 -3.38
N LEU A 47 3.80 -7.64 -2.83
CA LEU A 47 3.19 -8.80 -3.46
C LEU A 47 1.69 -8.54 -3.60
N THR A 48 1.14 -8.90 -4.75
CA THR A 48 -0.28 -8.79 -5.06
C THR A 48 -0.85 -10.17 -5.39
N ASP A 49 -2.10 -10.39 -4.99
CA ASP A 49 -2.84 -11.59 -5.31
C ASP A 49 -4.34 -11.28 -5.42
N ASP A 50 -5.17 -12.31 -5.66
CA ASP A 50 -6.62 -12.15 -5.77
C ASP A 50 -7.29 -11.57 -4.51
N TRP A 51 -6.63 -11.67 -3.35
CA TRP A 51 -7.14 -11.13 -2.09
C TRP A 51 -6.75 -9.65 -1.89
N GLY A 52 -5.52 -9.27 -2.23
CA GLY A 52 -5.06 -7.90 -1.99
C GLY A 52 -3.57 -7.69 -2.17
N VAL A 53 -3.05 -6.81 -1.32
CA VAL A 53 -1.65 -6.41 -1.28
C VAL A 53 -1.02 -6.89 0.03
N ARG A 54 0.18 -7.43 -0.05
CA ARG A 54 1.09 -7.63 1.08
C ARG A 54 2.33 -6.77 0.85
N VAL A 55 2.68 -5.97 1.84
CA VAL A 55 3.91 -5.17 1.89
C VAL A 55 4.84 -5.85 2.88
N ASN A 56 6.02 -6.26 2.43
CA ASN A 56 7.13 -6.62 3.30
C ASN A 56 8.04 -5.41 3.38
N PHE A 57 8.12 -4.80 4.55
CA PHE A 57 8.86 -3.57 4.77
C PHE A 57 10.15 -3.86 5.54
N LYS A 58 11.23 -3.22 5.11
CA LYS A 58 12.52 -3.24 5.80
C LYS A 58 12.94 -1.79 6.07
N SER A 59 12.91 -1.40 7.34
CA SER A 59 13.35 -0.05 7.74
C SER A 59 14.85 0.12 7.56
N THR A 60 15.29 1.37 7.41
CA THR A 60 16.72 1.73 7.36
C THR A 60 17.46 1.33 8.64
N ASP A 61 16.77 1.30 9.78
CA ASP A 61 17.31 0.88 11.08
C ASP A 61 17.33 -0.66 11.26
N GLY A 62 16.88 -1.42 10.26
CA GLY A 62 16.98 -2.88 10.21
C GLY A 62 15.76 -3.64 10.73
N GLU A 63 14.68 -2.96 11.12
CA GLU A 63 13.41 -3.61 11.45
C GLU A 63 12.76 -4.19 10.20
N VAL A 64 12.26 -5.42 10.30
CA VAL A 64 11.58 -6.11 9.19
C VAL A 64 10.22 -6.58 9.65
N PHE A 65 9.17 -6.19 8.94
CA PHE A 65 7.80 -6.61 9.24
C PHE A 65 6.96 -6.63 7.97
N SER A 66 5.75 -7.20 8.07
CA SER A 66 4.81 -7.24 6.97
C SER A 66 3.45 -6.68 7.37
N VAL A 67 2.84 -5.95 6.46
CA VAL A 67 1.44 -5.52 6.56
C VAL A 67 0.69 -5.96 5.31
N SER A 68 -0.63 -6.05 5.41
CA SER A 68 -1.48 -6.43 4.28
C SER A 68 -2.75 -5.60 4.23
N GLY A 69 -3.32 -5.46 3.04
CA GLY A 69 -4.58 -4.77 2.81
C GLY A 69 -5.35 -5.42 1.68
N ARG A 70 -6.63 -5.72 1.92
CA ARG A 70 -7.55 -6.28 0.92
C ARG A 70 -7.92 -5.22 -0.10
N TRP A 71 -8.08 -5.59 -1.38
CA TRP A 71 -8.42 -4.66 -2.46
C TRP A 71 -9.59 -3.72 -2.14
N ASP A 72 -10.67 -4.25 -1.55
CA ASP A 72 -11.88 -3.48 -1.21
C ASP A 72 -11.63 -2.38 -0.15
N TYR A 73 -10.49 -2.40 0.55
CA TYR A 73 -10.14 -1.49 1.64
C TYR A 73 -8.83 -0.73 1.45
N LEU A 74 -8.20 -0.89 0.29
CA LEU A 74 -7.02 -0.11 -0.05
C LEU A 74 -7.41 1.33 -0.39
N VAL A 75 -6.57 2.25 0.04
CA VAL A 75 -6.60 3.65 -0.31
C VAL A 75 -5.36 3.90 -1.17
N VAL A 76 -5.57 4.22 -2.44
CA VAL A 76 -4.52 4.37 -3.44
C VAL A 76 -4.62 5.75 -4.07
N TYR A 77 -3.57 6.54 -3.92
CA TYR A 77 -3.34 7.83 -4.58
C TYR A 77 -2.00 7.79 -5.31
N ALA A 78 -1.65 8.88 -6.02
CA ALA A 78 -0.43 8.96 -6.81
C ALA A 78 0.84 8.69 -5.97
N ASP A 79 0.89 9.20 -4.75
CA ASP A 79 2.03 9.21 -3.83
C ASP A 79 1.75 8.49 -2.51
N ARG A 80 0.58 7.84 -2.39
CA ARG A 80 0.15 7.16 -1.17
C ARG A 80 -0.53 5.82 -1.45
N LEU A 81 -0.09 4.80 -0.70
CA LEU A 81 -0.77 3.52 -0.56
C LEU A 81 -1.15 3.33 0.91
N GLY A 82 -2.32 2.79 1.22
CA GLY A 82 -2.65 2.42 2.58
C GLY A 82 -3.88 1.55 2.69
N ALA A 83 -4.23 1.14 3.90
CA ALA A 83 -5.42 0.35 4.19
C ALA A 83 -6.29 1.03 5.25
N ALA A 84 -7.53 1.39 4.88
CA ALA A 84 -8.40 2.25 5.67
C ALA A 84 -8.68 1.73 7.10
N TYR A 85 -8.81 0.42 7.28
CA TYR A 85 -9.15 -0.20 8.58
C TYR A 85 -7.93 -0.70 9.37
N SER A 86 -6.82 -1.01 8.69
CA SER A 86 -5.59 -1.47 9.34
C SER A 86 -4.69 -0.30 9.77
N GLY A 87 -4.96 0.91 9.25
CA GLY A 87 -4.36 2.16 9.69
C GLY A 87 -2.89 2.33 9.30
N TRP A 88 -2.40 1.52 8.36
CA TRP A 88 -1.05 1.68 7.80
C TRP A 88 -1.10 2.42 6.46
N SER A 89 -0.03 3.17 6.16
CA SER A 89 0.21 3.75 4.84
C SER A 89 1.69 3.79 4.48
N LEU A 90 1.97 3.79 3.18
CA LEU A 90 3.24 4.12 2.54
C LEU A 90 3.08 5.43 1.78
N THR A 91 4.05 6.33 1.88
CA THR A 91 4.13 7.55 1.09
C THR A 91 5.52 7.74 0.49
N THR A 92 5.60 8.37 -0.69
CA THR A 92 6.89 8.68 -1.33
C THR A 92 7.57 9.93 -0.75
N PHE A 93 6.91 10.60 0.20
CA PHE A 93 7.42 11.75 0.93
C PHE A 93 7.25 11.53 2.44
N CYS A 94 8.03 12.25 3.27
CA CYS A 94 7.92 12.23 4.72
C CYS A 94 6.71 13.07 5.18
N PRO A 95 5.64 12.48 5.74
CA PRO A 95 4.44 13.24 6.04
C PRO A 95 4.53 14.06 7.34
N TYR A 96 5.30 13.59 8.33
CA TYR A 96 5.55 14.30 9.59
C TYR A 96 7.05 14.38 9.86
N PRO A 97 7.77 15.31 9.23
CA PRO A 97 9.19 15.51 9.45
C PRO A 97 9.51 15.83 10.92
N GLU A 98 8.61 16.51 11.62
CA GLU A 98 8.76 16.94 13.01
C GLU A 98 8.77 15.79 14.04
N TRP A 99 8.53 14.55 13.62
CA TRP A 99 8.63 13.36 14.48
C TRP A 99 10.01 12.70 14.43
N ASN A 100 10.89 13.16 13.55
CA ASN A 100 12.23 12.59 13.35
C ASN A 100 13.36 13.48 13.95
N ASP A 101 13.00 14.55 14.68
CA ASP A 101 13.91 15.46 15.39
C ASP A 101 14.35 14.94 16.76
#